data_AF-A0A3B8ZG26-F1
#
_entry.id   AF-A0A3B8ZG26-F1
#
_cell.length_a   1.000
_cell.length_b   1.000
_cell.length_c   1.000
_cell.angle_alpha   90.00
_cell.angle_beta   90.00
_cell.angle_gamma   90.00
#
_symmetry.space_group_name_H-M   'P 1'
#
loop_
_entity.id
_entity.type
_entity.pdbx_description
1 polymer ?
#
loop_
_entity_poly.entity_id
_entity_poly.type
_entity_poly.pdbx_seq_one_letter_code
_entity_poly.pdbx_strand_id
1 'polypeptide(L)'
;MADLHGFDANQVEPTGDFDPIPAGKYLAVITDSEMKPTKAGTGSLLQLTFQIVDGEYQNRLLRTRLNLDNPNAVAVQIARADLSAICRAVGVLSPRDSVE
;
A
#
# COMPACT_ATOMS: atom_id res chain seq x y z
N MET A 1 0.53 -25.76 1.37
CA MET A 1 1.40 -25.39 0.23
C MET A 1 0.58 -25.50 -1.04
N ALA A 2 0.79 -24.60 -2.00
CA ALA A 2 0.11 -24.70 -3.29
C ALA A 2 0.69 -25.87 -4.11
N ASP A 3 -0.18 -26.66 -4.73
CA ASP A 3 0.19 -27.66 -5.74
C ASP A 3 0.32 -26.95 -7.10
N LEU A 4 1.42 -27.19 -7.79
CA LEU A 4 1.79 -26.53 -9.06
C LEU A 4 1.84 -27.52 -10.23
N HIS A 5 1.30 -28.73 -10.06
CA HIS A 5 1.27 -29.73 -11.13
C HIS A 5 0.51 -29.19 -12.37
N GLY A 6 1.19 -29.13 -13.51
CA GLY A 6 0.64 -28.61 -14.78
C GLY A 6 1.01 -27.16 -15.12
N PHE A 7 1.75 -26.45 -14.26
CA PHE A 7 2.31 -25.14 -14.60
C PHE A 7 3.62 -25.29 -15.40
N ASP A 8 3.70 -24.66 -16.58
CA ASP A 8 4.90 -24.60 -17.42
C ASP A 8 5.30 -23.13 -17.67
N ALA A 9 6.40 -22.70 -17.04
CA ALA A 9 6.90 -21.33 -17.14
C ALA A 9 7.38 -20.96 -18.55
N ASN A 10 7.63 -21.93 -19.46
CA ASN A 10 7.97 -21.63 -20.84
C ASN A 10 6.76 -21.16 -21.67
N GLN A 11 5.55 -21.37 -21.16
CA GLN A 11 4.28 -21.02 -21.83
C GLN A 11 3.64 -19.76 -21.23
N VAL A 12 4.21 -19.21 -20.16
CA VAL A 12 3.68 -18.03 -19.46
C VAL A 12 4.75 -16.95 -19.46
N GLU A 13 4.54 -15.90 -20.25
CA GLU A 13 5.43 -14.75 -20.24
C GLU A 13 5.38 -14.03 -18.88
N PRO A 14 6.53 -13.62 -18.32
CA PRO A 14 6.56 -12.82 -17.11
C PRO A 14 5.74 -11.55 -17.31
N THR A 15 4.87 -11.22 -16.36
CA THR A 15 4.23 -9.90 -16.35
C THR A 15 5.30 -8.86 -16.05
N GLY A 16 5.34 -7.80 -16.86
CA GLY A 16 6.47 -6.89 -17.05
C GLY A 16 7.08 -6.22 -15.81
N ASP A 17 8.20 -5.54 -16.05
CA ASP A 17 9.08 -4.99 -15.03
C ASP A 17 8.32 -4.10 -14.02
N PHE A 18 8.62 -4.31 -12.73
CA PHE A 18 8.13 -3.49 -11.63
C PHE A 18 8.86 -2.15 -11.55
N ASP A 19 8.99 -1.47 -12.69
CA ASP A 19 9.69 -0.19 -12.76
C ASP A 19 8.97 0.86 -11.94
N PRO A 20 9.68 1.74 -11.22
CA PRO A 20 9.08 2.87 -10.54
C PRO A 20 8.23 3.68 -11.53
N ILE A 21 6.99 3.98 -11.15
CA ILE A 21 6.19 4.92 -11.92
C ILE A 21 6.70 6.35 -11.67
N PRO A 22 6.60 7.28 -12.64
CA PRO A 22 7.01 8.66 -12.46
C PRO A 22 6.29 9.36 -11.30
N ALA A 23 6.87 10.43 -10.76
CA ALA A 23 6.18 11.29 -9.80
C ALA A 23 5.03 12.03 -10.50
N GLY A 24 3.82 11.95 -9.96
CA GLY A 24 2.63 12.52 -10.59
C GLY A 24 1.37 12.39 -9.74
N LYS A 25 0.24 12.83 -10.30
CA LYS A 25 -1.08 12.64 -9.72
C LYS A 25 -1.76 11.46 -10.42
N TYR A 26 -2.28 10.54 -9.64
CA TYR A 26 -2.92 9.33 -10.13
C TYR A 26 -4.27 9.15 -9.43
N LEU A 27 -5.29 8.76 -10.18
CA LEU A 27 -6.54 8.29 -9.59
C LEU A 27 -6.31 6.86 -9.10
N ALA A 28 -6.47 6.65 -7.80
CA ALA A 28 -6.24 5.37 -7.17
C ALA A 28 -7.30 5.07 -6.11
N VAL A 29 -7.48 3.78 -5.85
CA VAL A 29 -8.34 3.27 -4.77
C VAL A 29 -7.50 2.44 -3.80
N ILE A 30 -7.84 2.47 -2.52
CA ILE A 30 -7.23 1.56 -1.53
C ILE A 30 -7.92 0.20 -1.69
N THR A 31 -7.15 -0.84 -2.01
CA THR A 31 -7.67 -2.20 -2.26
C THR A 31 -7.39 -3.17 -1.13
N ASP A 32 -6.47 -2.83 -0.23
CA ASP A 32 -6.09 -3.68 0.89
C ASP A 32 -5.57 -2.82 2.05
N SER A 33 -5.90 -3.24 3.27
CA SER A 33 -5.51 -2.59 4.52
C SER A 33 -5.13 -3.65 5.54
N GLU A 34 -3.91 -3.55 6.08
CA GLU A 34 -3.39 -4.56 7.01
C GLU A 34 -2.45 -3.94 8.04
N MET A 35 -2.63 -4.30 9.31
CA MET A 35 -1.66 -4.01 10.37
C MET A 35 -0.52 -5.03 10.34
N LYS A 36 0.73 -4.56 10.27
CA LYS A 36 1.94 -5.40 10.26
C LYS A 36 2.88 -5.04 11.39
N PRO A 37 3.64 -6.00 11.95
CA PRO A 37 4.76 -5.65 12.80
C PRO A 37 5.81 -4.86 11.99
N THR A 38 6.45 -3.89 12.63
CA THR A 38 7.63 -3.23 12.07
C THR A 38 8.77 -4.25 11.90
N LYS A 39 9.73 -3.97 11.00
CA LYS A 39 10.87 -4.87 10.75
C LYS A 39 11.67 -5.19 12.02
N ALA A 40 11.77 -4.23 12.94
CA ALA A 40 12.47 -4.41 14.22
C ALA A 40 11.62 -5.13 15.29
N GLY A 41 10.33 -5.36 15.04
CA GLY A 41 9.41 -6.00 15.98
C GLY A 41 9.05 -5.14 17.20
N THR A 42 9.40 -3.85 17.19
CA THR A 42 9.23 -2.92 18.34
C THR A 42 7.97 -2.07 18.25
N GLY A 43 7.02 -2.44 17.40
CA GLY A 43 5.78 -1.70 17.13
C GLY A 43 5.10 -2.22 15.87
N SER A 44 4.03 -1.55 15.47
CA SER A 44 3.22 -1.91 14.31
C SER A 44 3.05 -0.77 13.30
N LEU A 45 2.79 -1.12 12.05
CA LEU A 45 2.53 -0.18 10.96
C LEU A 45 1.23 -0.57 10.26
N LEU A 46 0.50 0.43 9.78
CA LEU A 46 -0.62 0.25 8.87
C LEU A 46 -0.07 0.23 7.44
N GLN A 47 -0.23 -0.90 6.75
CA GLN A 47 0.08 -1.02 5.34
C GLN A 47 -1.21 -0.85 4.54
N LEU A 48 -1.20 0.09 3.58
CA LEU A 48 -2.29 0.25 2.62
C LEU A 48 -1.77 -0.06 1.21
N THR A 49 -2.55 -0.79 0.43
CA THR A 49 -2.30 -1.01 -1.00
C THR A 49 -3.21 -0.11 -1.81
N PHE A 50 -2.62 0.73 -2.65
CA PHE A 50 -3.31 1.53 -3.65
C PHE A 50 -3.23 0.84 -5.01
N GLN A 51 -4.36 0.77 -5.72
CA GLN A 51 -4.40 0.42 -7.13
C GLN A 51 -4.71 1.67 -7.95
N ILE A 52 -3.88 1.97 -8.94
CA ILE A 52 -4.21 3.00 -9.93
C ILE A 52 -5.34 2.49 -10.81
N VAL A 53 -6.42 3.27 -10.94
CA VAL A 53 -7.63 2.86 -11.66
C VAL A 53 -7.82 3.58 -12.99
N ASP A 54 -6.98 4.56 -13.32
CA ASP A 54 -7.07 5.34 -14.56
C ASP A 54 -5.70 5.75 -15.10
N GLY A 55 -5.62 5.99 -16.41
CA GLY A 55 -4.41 6.40 -17.14
C GLY A 55 -3.46 5.26 -17.52
N GLU A 56 -2.28 5.64 -18.02
CA GLU A 56 -1.25 4.71 -18.55
C GLU A 56 -0.76 3.67 -17.54
N TYR A 57 -0.79 4.01 -16.25
CA TYR A 57 -0.33 3.14 -15.16
C TYR A 57 -1.49 2.41 -14.47
N GLN A 58 -2.63 2.24 -15.13
CA GLN A 58 -3.77 1.48 -14.59
C GLN A 58 -3.34 0.07 -14.16
N ASN A 59 -3.94 -0.44 -13.08
CA ASN A 59 -3.65 -1.72 -12.44
C ASN A 59 -2.29 -1.84 -11.75
N ARG A 60 -1.48 -0.78 -11.72
CA ARG A 60 -0.28 -0.74 -10.88
C ARG A 60 -0.66 -0.68 -9.40
N LEU A 61 -0.02 -1.54 -8.62
CA LEU A 61 -0.18 -1.61 -7.17
C LEU A 61 0.97 -0.89 -6.46
N LEU A 62 0.63 0.04 -5.58
CA LEU A 62 1.57 0.80 -4.75
C LEU A 62 1.26 0.51 -3.28
N ARG A 63 2.29 0.25 -2.48
CA ARG A 63 2.12 -0.02 -1.05
C ARG A 63 2.72 1.12 -0.24
N THR A 64 1.93 1.72 0.64
CA THR A 64 2.44 2.65 1.65
C THR A 64 2.51 1.97 3.01
N ARG A 65 3.41 2.43 3.88
CA ARG A 65 3.59 1.92 5.24
C ARG A 65 3.58 3.08 6.22
N LEU A 66 2.49 3.19 6.97
CA LEU A 66 2.28 4.23 7.96
C LEU A 66 2.73 3.68 9.32
N ASN A 67 3.90 4.12 9.79
CA ASN A 67 4.45 3.74 11.11
C ASN A 67 3.71 4.44 12.25
N LEU A 68 2.43 4.11 12.46
CA LEU A 68 1.56 4.73 13.46
C LEU A 68 1.94 4.38 14.90
N ASP A 69 2.64 3.27 15.10
CA ASP A 69 3.16 2.78 16.37
C ASP A 69 4.65 2.42 16.23
N ASN A 70 5.52 3.31 16.69
CA ASN A 70 6.97 3.16 16.57
C ASN A 70 7.70 3.92 17.69
N PRO A 71 8.83 3.40 18.24
CA PRO A 71 9.64 4.14 19.20
C PRO A 71 10.18 5.48 18.67
N ASN A 72 10.35 5.61 17.36
CA ASN A 72 10.78 6.85 16.73
C ASN A 72 9.59 7.81 16.54
N ALA A 73 9.51 8.83 17.40
CA ALA A 73 8.46 9.84 17.35
C ALA A 73 8.37 10.60 16.00
N VAL A 74 9.48 10.79 15.30
CA VAL A 74 9.49 11.44 13.98
C VAL A 74 8.79 10.56 12.94
N ALA A 75 9.02 9.23 12.98
CA ALA A 75 8.34 8.29 12.10
C ALA A 75 6.83 8.28 12.34
N VAL A 76 6.41 8.30 13.61
CA VAL A 76 4.99 8.40 14.00
C VAL A 76 4.37 9.70 13.51
N GLN A 77 5.08 10.83 13.64
CA GLN A 77 4.59 12.13 13.17
C GLN A 77 4.36 12.13 11.65
N ILE A 78 5.32 11.62 10.87
CA ILE A 78 5.20 11.52 9.41
C ILE A 78 4.01 10.63 9.03
N ALA A 79 3.92 9.44 9.64
CA ALA A 79 2.83 8.50 9.38
C ALA A 79 1.44 9.10 9.68
N ARG A 80 1.31 9.89 10.76
CA ARG A 80 0.07 10.61 11.09
C ARG A 80 -0.25 11.70 10.09
N ALA A 81 0.75 12.43 9.59
CA ALA A 81 0.56 13.46 8.56
C ALA A 81 0.05 12.82 7.25
N ASP A 82 0.66 11.72 6.83
CA ASP A 82 0.28 10.97 5.63
C ASP A 82 -1.14 10.40 5.75
N LEU A 83 -1.47 9.77 6.90
CA LEU A 83 -2.83 9.31 7.17
C LEU A 83 -3.84 10.46 7.10
N SER A 84 -3.49 11.63 7.65
CA SER A 84 -4.33 12.84 7.59
C SER A 84 -4.57 13.32 6.16
N ALA A 85 -3.58 13.19 5.26
CA ALA A 85 -3.74 13.52 3.85
C ALA A 85 -4.68 12.53 3.15
N ILE A 86 -4.54 11.23 3.44
CA ILE A 86 -5.41 10.17 2.91
C ILE A 86 -6.87 10.40 3.36
N CYS A 87 -7.12 10.59 4.65
CA CYS A 87 -8.43 10.90 5.21
C CYS A 87 -9.13 12.07 4.50
N ARG A 88 -8.39 13.14 4.19
CA ARG A 88 -8.92 14.29 3.44
C ARG A 88 -9.20 13.97 1.98
N ALA A 89 -8.33 13.19 1.34
CA ALA A 89 -8.49 12.81 -0.07
C ALA A 89 -9.72 11.93 -0.29
N VAL A 90 -10.04 11.03 0.65
CA VAL A 90 -11.20 10.13 0.56
C VAL A 90 -12.47 10.70 1.23
N GLY A 91 -12.38 11.85 1.91
CA GLY A 91 -13.51 12.48 2.58
C GLY A 91 -13.90 11.88 3.94
N VAL A 92 -13.09 10.98 4.49
CA VAL A 92 -13.32 10.31 5.79
C VAL A 92 -12.38 10.92 6.84
N LEU A 93 -12.85 11.96 7.55
CA LEU A 93 -12.01 12.76 8.44
C LEU A 93 -11.78 12.16 9.84
N SER A 94 -12.57 11.17 10.24
CA SER A 94 -12.48 10.56 11.57
C SER A 94 -12.78 9.06 11.50
N PRO A 95 -11.96 8.29 10.75
CA PRO A 95 -12.13 6.85 10.66
C PRO A 95 -11.88 6.22 12.03
N ARG A 96 -12.67 5.21 12.38
CA ARG A 96 -12.45 4.37 13.56
C ARG A 96 -11.70 3.09 13.19
N ASP A 97 -11.87 2.66 11.95
CA ASP A 97 -11.13 1.57 11.34
C ASP A 97 -10.58 2.00 9.97
N SER A 98 -9.46 1.41 9.58
CA SER A 98 -8.84 1.60 8.26
C SER A 98 -9.64 1.04 7.08
N VAL A 99 -10.68 0.24 7.34
CA VAL A 99 -11.57 -0.33 6.31
C VAL A 99 -12.88 0.47 6.12
N GLU A 100 -13.08 1.56 6.87
CA GLU A 100 -14.24 2.46 6.76
C GLU A 100 -14.15 3.47 5.62
#